data_AF-A0A7S2E1Y9-F1
#
_entry.id   AF-A0A7S2E1Y9-F1
#
_cell.length_a   1.000
_cell.length_b   1.000
_cell.length_c   1.000
_cell.angle_alpha   90.00
_cell.angle_beta   90.00
_cell.angle_gamma   90.00
#
_symmetry.space_group_name_H-M   'P 1'
#
loop_
_entity.id
_entity.type
_entity.pdbx_description
1 polymer ?
#
loop_
_entity_poly.entity_id
_entity_poly.type
_entity_poly.pdbx_seq_one_letter_code
_entity_poly.pdbx_strand_id
1 'polypeptide(L)'
;GTKRLARLMVTDDLSFRTVFPTLQQKVDGLLERLGTRLRIADISVFYIFRRAPGSEYVAYTFVGALVYALVMIAFVFVTIYCRAQVAHDRMAEEHMDKMLQSLKVVKFPFNVWAMWNLLVLFEYLRECPNTEPRMNTIRPISKFVCIKLIVLFSLWQEGIMTMLAKFHLLPELVGWKVDWKSEKKTAEGAVNFLVCLEMLLFAQWHRYAYPWDPDEEKWAHDWEPVAVHRPKLPCLRCGFPKMLDDVLYLTCNRVNRQHKCVKLLAKVKRDPAAHDVGTESELRKLFGYFDLNDEEEASVAQLRFILYKSGFARSMEDAAQKVAAADIDSNGSLSYQEFLDRLILHDH
;
A
#
# COMPACT_ATOMS: atom_id res chain seq x y z
N GLY A 1 14.29 5.36 4.76
CA GLY A 1 13.16 6.10 4.14
C GLY A 1 11.86 5.67 4.78
N THR A 2 11.54 4.38 4.65
CA THR A 2 10.30 3.74 5.11
C THR A 2 9.97 3.97 6.59
N LYS A 3 10.96 3.96 7.48
CA LYS A 3 10.75 4.24 8.92
C LYS A 3 10.42 5.70 9.24
N ARG A 4 11.02 6.65 8.51
CA ARG A 4 10.69 8.08 8.63
C ARG A 4 9.28 8.31 8.10
N LEU A 5 8.96 7.66 6.97
CA LEU A 5 7.63 7.69 6.38
C LEU A 5 6.57 7.18 7.37
N ALA A 6 6.84 6.08 8.08
CA ALA A 6 5.96 5.57 9.13
C ALA A 6 5.67 6.56 10.27
N ARG A 7 6.66 7.36 10.66
CA ARG A 7 6.48 8.44 11.66
C ARG A 7 5.73 9.64 11.12
N LEU A 8 5.95 10.01 9.86
CA LEU A 8 5.24 11.12 9.21
C LEU A 8 3.76 10.77 8.93
N MET A 9 3.45 9.47 8.83
CA MET A 9 2.13 8.90 8.54
C MET A 9 1.21 8.75 9.77
N VAL A 10 1.53 9.39 10.88
CA VAL A 10 0.73 9.38 12.11
C VAL A 10 -0.42 10.40 11.96
N THR A 11 -1.62 9.93 11.59
CA THR A 11 -2.85 10.74 11.52
C THR A 11 -4.09 9.94 11.94
N ASP A 12 -5.18 10.65 12.25
CA ASP A 12 -6.28 10.28 13.17
C ASP A 12 -7.21 9.11 12.78
N ASP A 13 -7.28 8.70 11.50
CA ASP A 13 -7.92 7.44 11.10
C ASP A 13 -7.70 7.12 9.60
N LEU A 14 -7.50 5.84 9.26
CA LEU A 14 -7.42 5.35 7.86
C LEU A 14 -8.82 5.00 7.33
N SER A 15 -9.73 5.96 7.39
CA SER A 15 -11.08 5.85 6.86
C SER A 15 -11.11 6.16 5.36
N PHE A 16 -12.09 5.61 4.62
CA PHE A 16 -12.27 5.97 3.21
C PHE A 16 -12.48 7.48 3.02
N ARG A 17 -13.12 8.15 3.98
CA ARG A 17 -13.30 9.60 4.01
C ARG A 17 -11.96 10.34 4.08
N THR A 18 -11.04 9.87 4.91
CA THR A 18 -9.72 10.50 5.08
C THR A 18 -8.86 10.32 3.83
N VAL A 19 -8.92 9.14 3.21
CA VAL A 19 -8.05 8.81 2.07
C VAL A 19 -8.59 9.36 0.74
N PHE A 20 -9.92 9.36 0.55
CA PHE A 20 -10.55 9.75 -0.72
C PHE A 20 -11.63 10.84 -0.53
N PRO A 21 -11.29 12.04 -0.04
CA PRO A 21 -12.28 13.07 0.30
C PRO A 21 -13.10 13.52 -0.91
N THR A 22 -12.46 13.77 -2.06
CA THR A 22 -13.13 14.14 -3.31
C THR A 22 -14.02 13.03 -3.88
N LEU A 23 -13.64 11.77 -3.70
CA LEU A 23 -14.42 10.64 -4.20
C LEU A 23 -15.64 10.41 -3.29
N GLN A 24 -15.44 10.51 -1.97
CA GLN A 24 -16.48 10.49 -0.97
C GLN A 24 -17.54 11.56 -1.23
N GLN A 25 -17.14 12.82 -1.49
CA GLN A 25 -18.08 13.90 -1.80
C GLN A 25 -18.95 13.61 -3.04
N LYS A 26 -18.35 13.02 -4.09
CA LYS A 26 -19.10 12.62 -5.30
C LYS A 26 -20.04 11.46 -5.03
N VAL A 27 -19.62 10.49 -4.24
CA VAL A 27 -20.42 9.33 -3.85
C VAL A 27 -21.58 9.75 -2.96
N ASP A 28 -21.35 10.63 -1.99
CA ASP A 28 -22.39 11.18 -1.11
C ASP A 28 -23.43 11.95 -1.92
N GLY A 29 -23.00 12.81 -2.86
CA GLY A 29 -23.92 13.50 -3.76
C GLY A 29 -24.71 12.55 -4.70
N LEU A 30 -24.15 11.38 -5.02
CA LEU A 30 -24.84 10.35 -5.80
C LEU A 30 -25.83 9.53 -4.94
N LEU A 31 -25.46 9.22 -3.69
CA LEU A 31 -26.30 8.53 -2.72
C LEU A 31 -27.51 9.37 -2.29
N GLU A 32 -27.31 10.68 -2.10
CA GLU A 32 -28.39 11.64 -1.85
C GLU A 32 -29.40 11.65 -3.01
N ARG A 33 -28.91 11.64 -4.27
CA ARG A 33 -29.78 11.55 -5.46
C ARG A 33 -30.53 10.22 -5.56
N LEU A 34 -29.97 9.14 -5.02
CA LEU A 34 -30.56 7.81 -5.00
C LEU A 34 -31.44 7.56 -3.75
N GLY A 35 -31.57 8.53 -2.84
CA GLY A 35 -32.40 8.41 -1.63
C GLY A 35 -31.93 7.34 -0.63
N THR A 36 -30.67 6.92 -0.71
CA THR A 36 -30.12 5.84 0.12
C THR A 36 -29.21 6.41 1.21
N ARG A 37 -29.48 6.08 2.48
CA ARG A 37 -28.65 6.47 3.64
C ARG A 37 -27.52 5.48 3.94
N LEU A 38 -26.77 5.06 2.92
CA LEU A 38 -25.60 4.21 3.15
C LEU A 38 -24.44 5.08 3.68
N ARG A 39 -24.02 4.87 4.93
CA ARG A 39 -22.81 5.50 5.49
C ARG A 39 -21.57 4.79 4.96
N ILE A 40 -21.13 5.17 3.75
CA ILE A 40 -19.89 4.64 3.15
C ILE A 40 -18.64 5.16 3.88
N ALA A 41 -18.76 6.27 4.62
CA ALA A 41 -17.68 6.93 5.36
C ALA A 41 -16.94 6.04 6.37
N ASP A 42 -17.63 5.05 6.97
CA ASP A 42 -17.06 4.18 8.02
C ASP A 42 -16.38 2.92 7.46
N ILE A 43 -16.43 2.72 6.14
CA ILE A 43 -15.80 1.57 5.50
C ILE A 43 -14.28 1.79 5.56
N SER A 44 -13.60 0.96 6.35
CA SER A 44 -12.15 0.95 6.35
C SER A 44 -11.64 0.55 4.96
N VAL A 45 -10.67 1.30 4.43
CA VAL A 45 -10.09 1.09 3.09
C VAL A 45 -9.57 -0.34 2.89
N PHE A 46 -9.24 -1.02 3.98
CA PHE A 46 -8.99 -2.46 4.02
C PHE A 46 -10.06 -3.16 4.87
N TYR A 47 -11.28 -3.31 4.34
CA TYR A 47 -12.42 -3.90 5.05
C TYR A 47 -12.14 -5.30 5.62
N ILE A 48 -11.45 -6.14 4.85
CA ILE A 48 -11.10 -7.51 5.26
C ILE A 48 -9.90 -7.53 6.24
N PHE A 49 -8.99 -6.55 6.13
CA PHE A 49 -7.76 -6.49 6.91
C PHE A 49 -7.56 -5.09 7.49
N ARG A 50 -8.35 -4.73 8.52
CA ARG A 50 -8.22 -3.42 9.20
C ARG A 50 -6.78 -3.25 9.69
N ARG A 51 -6.09 -2.22 9.21
CA ARG A 51 -4.70 -1.88 9.58
C ARG A 51 -4.69 -0.70 10.53
N ALA A 52 -3.84 -0.74 11.56
CA ALA A 52 -3.61 0.44 12.39
C ALA A 52 -2.89 1.54 11.57
N PRO A 53 -3.20 2.83 11.82
CA PRO A 53 -2.44 3.94 11.25
C PRO A 53 -0.97 3.94 11.71
N GLY A 54 -0.10 4.60 10.93
CA GLY A 54 1.33 4.69 11.22
C GLY A 54 2.14 3.49 10.71
N SER A 55 3.01 2.95 11.55
CA SER A 55 4.02 1.94 11.18
C SER A 55 3.44 0.63 10.64
N GLU A 56 2.31 0.19 11.18
CA GLU A 56 1.60 -1.01 10.73
C GLU A 56 1.08 -0.86 9.29
N TYR A 57 0.41 0.26 9.02
CA TYR A 57 -0.07 0.58 7.69
C TYR A 57 1.07 0.60 6.66
N VAL A 58 2.19 1.27 6.96
CA VAL A 58 3.35 1.32 6.07
C VAL A 58 3.89 -0.08 5.80
N ALA A 59 4.15 -0.86 6.85
CA ALA A 59 4.72 -2.19 6.72
C ALA A 59 3.87 -3.08 5.81
N TYR A 60 2.58 -3.21 6.09
CA TYR A 60 1.70 -4.08 5.31
C TYR A 60 1.45 -3.59 3.88
N THR A 61 1.49 -2.27 3.66
CA THR A 61 1.38 -1.70 2.31
C THR A 61 2.59 -2.09 1.46
N PHE A 62 3.80 -1.92 2.00
CA PHE A 62 5.02 -2.36 1.32
C PHE A 62 5.09 -3.87 1.17
N VAL A 63 4.70 -4.65 2.18
CA VAL A 63 4.60 -6.12 2.07
C VAL A 63 3.63 -6.51 0.96
N GLY A 64 2.45 -5.89 0.89
CA GLY A 64 1.46 -6.15 -0.16
C GLY A 64 1.99 -5.87 -1.57
N ALA A 65 2.76 -4.79 -1.73
CA ALA A 65 3.42 -4.47 -3.00
C ALA A 65 4.57 -5.44 -3.33
N LEU A 66 5.37 -5.84 -2.33
CA LEU A 66 6.50 -6.76 -2.49
C LEU A 66 6.08 -8.19 -2.81
N VAL A 67 4.94 -8.65 -2.27
CA VAL A 67 4.38 -9.96 -2.60
C VAL A 67 4.17 -10.11 -4.09
N TYR A 68 3.67 -9.07 -4.77
CA TYR A 68 3.53 -9.10 -6.24
C TYR A 68 4.89 -9.25 -6.94
N ALA A 69 5.92 -8.52 -6.50
CA ALA A 69 7.27 -8.65 -7.08
C ALA A 69 7.82 -10.09 -6.93
N LEU A 70 7.63 -10.72 -5.77
CA LEU A 70 8.03 -12.11 -5.55
C LEU A 70 7.24 -13.09 -6.42
N VAL A 71 5.93 -12.90 -6.54
CA VAL A 71 5.07 -13.71 -7.44
C VAL A 71 5.52 -13.57 -8.90
N MET A 72 5.93 -12.37 -9.32
CA MET A 72 6.45 -12.14 -10.67
C MET A 72 7.78 -12.86 -10.91
N ILE A 73 8.70 -12.83 -9.95
CA ILE A 73 9.97 -13.57 -10.03
C ILE A 73 9.70 -15.07 -10.10
N ALA A 74 8.84 -15.60 -9.22
CA ALA A 74 8.44 -17.01 -9.23
C ALA A 74 7.83 -17.42 -10.58
N PHE A 75 6.97 -16.58 -11.16
CA PHE A 75 6.39 -16.83 -12.48
C PHE A 75 7.45 -16.89 -13.59
N VAL A 76 8.48 -16.03 -13.53
CA VAL A 76 9.58 -16.08 -14.50
C VAL A 76 10.28 -17.43 -14.42
N PHE A 77 10.58 -17.94 -13.22
CA PHE A 77 11.16 -19.26 -13.05
C PHE A 77 10.25 -20.39 -13.57
N VAL A 78 8.95 -20.33 -13.27
CA VAL A 78 7.97 -21.29 -13.81
C VAL A 78 7.96 -21.25 -15.34
N THR A 79 7.94 -20.06 -15.94
CA THR A 79 7.94 -19.88 -17.40
C THR A 79 9.20 -20.47 -18.04
N ILE A 80 10.37 -20.20 -17.45
CA ILE A 80 11.65 -20.76 -17.90
C ILE A 80 11.62 -22.28 -17.80
N TYR A 81 11.13 -22.83 -16.68
CA TYR A 81 11.01 -24.26 -16.48
C TYR A 81 10.10 -24.91 -17.53
N CYS A 82 8.92 -24.33 -17.80
CA CYS A 82 8.00 -24.83 -18.82
C CYS A 82 8.64 -24.84 -20.21
N ARG A 83 9.32 -23.76 -20.59
CA ARG A 83 10.03 -23.66 -21.86
C ARG A 83 11.16 -24.70 -21.97
N ALA A 84 11.87 -24.97 -20.89
CA ALA A 84 12.89 -26.01 -20.85
C ALA A 84 12.29 -27.42 -21.03
N GLN A 85 11.09 -27.70 -20.50
CA GLN A 85 10.43 -28.99 -20.70
C GLN A 85 9.96 -29.18 -22.16
N VAL A 86 9.47 -28.13 -22.80
CA VAL A 86 9.12 -28.16 -24.23
C VAL A 86 10.35 -28.38 -25.10
N ALA A 87 11.47 -27.72 -24.80
CA ALA A 87 12.74 -27.91 -25.52
C ALA A 87 13.29 -29.35 -25.40
N HIS A 88 12.90 -30.09 -24.36
CA HIS A 88 13.27 -31.49 -24.16
C HIS A 88 12.20 -32.48 -24.67
N ASP A 89 11.20 -32.04 -25.44
CA ASP A 89 10.07 -32.83 -25.95
C ASP A 89 9.26 -33.56 -24.86
N ARG A 90 9.36 -33.11 -23.60
CA ARG A 90 8.64 -33.71 -22.46
C ARG A 90 7.22 -33.17 -22.29
N MET A 91 6.89 -32.06 -22.98
CA MET A 91 5.61 -31.38 -22.87
C MET A 91 5.20 -30.83 -24.24
N ALA A 92 3.93 -31.05 -24.64
CA ALA A 92 3.38 -30.46 -25.85
C ALA A 92 3.20 -28.94 -25.69
N GLU A 93 3.50 -28.19 -26.76
CA GLU A 93 3.42 -26.72 -26.79
C GLU A 93 2.02 -26.19 -26.45
N GLU A 94 0.96 -26.87 -26.90
CA GLU A 94 -0.43 -26.52 -26.58
C GLU A 94 -0.75 -26.63 -25.08
N HIS A 95 -0.15 -27.62 -24.39
CA HIS A 95 -0.33 -27.80 -22.96
C HIS A 95 0.40 -26.69 -22.17
N MET A 96 1.60 -26.31 -22.62
CA MET A 96 2.33 -25.16 -22.08
C MET A 96 1.51 -23.87 -22.23
N ASP A 97 0.95 -23.60 -23.40
CA ASP A 97 0.19 -22.37 -23.65
C ASP A 97 -1.04 -22.27 -22.75
N LYS A 98 -1.79 -23.37 -22.56
CA LYS A 98 -2.92 -23.43 -21.61
C LYS A 98 -2.45 -23.15 -20.17
N MET A 99 -1.30 -23.69 -19.78
CA MET A 99 -0.76 -23.46 -18.43
C MET A 99 -0.24 -22.03 -18.23
N LEU A 100 0.43 -21.45 -19.22
CA LEU A 100 0.85 -20.05 -19.17
C LEU A 100 -0.35 -19.11 -19.13
N GLN A 101 -1.42 -19.44 -19.87
CA GLN A 101 -2.67 -18.67 -19.85
C GLN A 101 -3.37 -18.77 -18.50
N SER A 102 -3.43 -19.95 -17.87
CA SER A 102 -4.03 -20.09 -16.53
C SER A 102 -3.23 -19.31 -15.48
N LEU A 103 -1.90 -19.32 -15.56
CA LEU A 103 -1.04 -18.53 -14.68
C LEU A 103 -1.22 -17.01 -14.88
N LYS A 104 -1.58 -16.52 -16.08
CA LYS A 104 -1.95 -15.11 -16.29
C LYS A 104 -3.19 -14.72 -15.49
N VAL A 105 -4.19 -15.59 -15.41
CA VAL A 105 -5.41 -15.36 -14.61
C VAL A 105 -5.06 -15.28 -13.12
N VAL A 106 -4.15 -16.14 -12.64
CA VAL A 106 -3.68 -16.13 -11.24
C VAL A 106 -2.96 -14.83 -10.89
N LYS A 107 -2.22 -14.22 -11.83
CA LYS A 107 -1.50 -12.96 -11.59
C LYS A 107 -2.41 -11.76 -11.36
N PHE A 108 -3.58 -11.74 -12.00
CA PHE A 108 -4.48 -10.60 -11.98
C PHE A 108 -4.84 -10.13 -10.56
N PRO A 109 -5.31 -10.98 -9.63
CA PRO A 109 -5.64 -10.53 -8.27
C PRO A 109 -4.43 -9.99 -7.49
N PHE A 110 -3.23 -10.55 -7.67
CA PHE A 110 -2.02 -10.02 -7.01
C PHE A 110 -1.64 -8.64 -7.54
N ASN A 111 -1.81 -8.40 -8.84
CA ASN A 111 -1.57 -7.10 -9.44
C ASN A 111 -2.60 -6.07 -8.92
N VAL A 112 -3.88 -6.42 -8.92
CA VAL A 112 -4.95 -5.56 -8.37
C VAL A 112 -4.69 -5.25 -6.89
N TRP A 113 -4.27 -6.24 -6.10
CA TRP A 113 -3.93 -6.05 -4.69
C TRP A 113 -2.73 -5.11 -4.50
N ALA A 114 -1.63 -5.33 -5.21
CA ALA A 114 -0.47 -4.45 -5.14
C ALA A 114 -0.83 -3.03 -5.58
N MET A 115 -1.68 -2.92 -6.59
CA MET A 115 -2.15 -1.64 -7.09
C MET A 115 -3.01 -0.88 -6.09
N TRP A 116 -3.93 -1.57 -5.45
CA TRP A 116 -4.74 -1.00 -4.38
C TRP A 116 -3.86 -0.48 -3.24
N ASN A 117 -2.88 -1.28 -2.77
CA ASN A 117 -1.97 -0.85 -1.72
C ASN A 117 -1.18 0.42 -2.10
N LEU A 118 -0.66 0.48 -3.33
CA LEU A 118 0.08 1.65 -3.81
C LEU A 118 -0.81 2.88 -4.00
N LEU A 119 -2.05 2.70 -4.47
CA LEU A 119 -3.01 3.78 -4.65
C LEU A 119 -3.40 4.39 -3.30
N VAL A 120 -3.74 3.55 -2.33
CA VAL A 120 -4.09 4.01 -0.98
C VAL A 120 -2.91 4.71 -0.34
N LEU A 121 -1.68 4.20 -0.53
CA LEU A 121 -0.46 4.86 -0.04
C LEU A 121 -0.28 6.24 -0.66
N PHE A 122 -0.47 6.32 -1.97
CA PHE A 122 -0.33 7.56 -2.71
C PHE A 122 -1.31 8.63 -2.24
N GLU A 123 -2.59 8.26 -2.12
CA GLU A 123 -3.64 9.17 -1.66
C GLU A 123 -3.40 9.57 -0.19
N TYR A 124 -3.05 8.62 0.67
CA TYR A 124 -2.72 8.92 2.06
C TYR A 124 -1.54 9.89 2.19
N LEU A 125 -0.49 9.72 1.39
CA LEU A 125 0.64 10.66 1.37
C LEU A 125 0.26 12.05 0.88
N ARG A 126 -0.71 12.15 -0.04
CA ARG A 126 -1.21 13.42 -0.56
C ARG A 126 -2.03 14.18 0.49
N GLU A 127 -2.86 13.47 1.25
CA GLU A 127 -3.79 14.07 2.22
C GLU A 127 -3.16 14.30 3.61
N CYS A 128 -2.10 13.57 3.98
CA CYS A 128 -1.43 13.77 5.26
C CYS A 128 -0.81 15.18 5.36
N PRO A 129 -1.18 16.01 6.35
CA PRO A 129 -0.70 17.40 6.48
C PRO A 129 0.82 17.51 6.56
N ASN A 130 1.45 16.52 7.22
CA ASN A 130 2.90 16.45 7.41
C ASN A 130 3.68 16.16 6.10
N THR A 131 3.03 15.59 5.09
CA THR A 131 3.66 15.19 3.83
C THR A 131 3.12 15.95 2.62
N GLU A 132 1.93 16.54 2.72
CA GLU A 132 1.28 17.36 1.70
C GLU A 132 2.22 18.39 1.04
N PRO A 133 2.92 19.29 1.77
CA PRO A 133 3.77 20.31 1.14
C PRO A 133 4.90 19.70 0.31
N ARG A 134 5.43 18.55 0.75
CA ARG A 134 6.48 17.83 0.03
C ARG A 134 5.91 17.15 -1.21
N MET A 135 4.73 16.54 -1.10
CA MET A 135 4.06 15.87 -2.20
C MET A 135 3.66 16.86 -3.30
N ASN A 136 3.13 18.03 -2.94
CA ASN A 136 2.73 19.06 -3.91
C ASN A 136 3.90 19.56 -4.78
N THR A 137 5.12 19.57 -4.24
CA THR A 137 6.33 19.93 -4.99
C THR A 137 6.69 18.89 -6.07
N ILE A 138 6.41 17.61 -5.80
CA ILE A 138 6.90 16.46 -6.59
C ILE A 138 5.99 16.14 -7.80
N ARG A 139 4.87 16.84 -8.00
CA ARG A 139 3.86 16.58 -9.05
C ARG A 139 3.44 15.10 -9.12
N PRO A 140 2.92 14.55 -8.02
CA PRO A 140 2.88 13.12 -7.78
C PRO A 140 1.86 12.42 -8.69
N ILE A 141 0.76 13.09 -9.03
CA ILE A 141 -0.28 12.57 -9.94
C ILE A 141 0.31 12.34 -11.33
N SER A 142 1.07 13.31 -11.87
CA SER A 142 1.67 13.16 -13.20
C SER A 142 2.68 12.02 -13.23
N LYS A 143 3.48 11.86 -12.16
CA LYS A 143 4.43 10.75 -12.02
C LYS A 143 3.73 9.38 -12.02
N PHE A 144 2.66 9.24 -11.22
CA PHE A 144 1.90 7.99 -11.12
C PHE A 144 1.15 7.65 -12.41
N VAL A 145 0.42 8.63 -12.97
CA VAL A 145 -0.39 8.46 -14.19
C VAL A 145 0.50 8.17 -15.40
N CYS A 146 1.65 8.83 -15.53
CA CYS A 146 2.59 8.59 -16.63
C CYS A 146 3.02 7.12 -16.69
N ILE A 147 3.42 6.51 -15.57
CA ILE A 147 3.86 5.10 -15.55
C ILE A 147 2.68 4.15 -15.79
N LYS A 148 1.51 4.45 -15.23
CA LYS A 148 0.36 3.54 -15.27
C LYS A 148 -0.39 3.56 -16.59
N LEU A 149 -0.52 4.73 -17.23
CA LEU A 149 -1.19 4.83 -18.52
C LEU A 149 -0.44 4.08 -19.62
N ILE A 150 0.88 4.00 -19.56
CA ILE A 150 1.69 3.18 -20.48
C ILE A 150 1.20 1.72 -20.49
N VAL A 151 0.98 1.14 -19.32
CA VAL A 151 0.56 -0.27 -19.19
C VAL A 151 -0.91 -0.44 -19.56
N LEU A 152 -1.75 0.56 -19.25
CA LEU A 152 -3.18 0.49 -19.53
C LEU A 152 -3.45 0.62 -21.04
N PHE A 153 -2.83 1.59 -21.72
CA PHE A 153 -3.06 1.80 -23.15
C PHE A 153 -2.62 0.59 -23.97
N SER A 154 -1.46 -0.01 -23.67
CA SER A 154 -1.00 -1.22 -24.36
C SER A 154 -1.97 -2.39 -24.23
N LEU A 155 -2.65 -2.53 -23.08
CA LEU A 155 -3.67 -3.58 -22.87
C LEU A 155 -4.96 -3.32 -23.66
N TRP A 156 -5.42 -2.06 -23.71
CA TRP A 156 -6.60 -1.70 -24.50
C TRP A 156 -6.34 -1.83 -26.00
N GLN A 157 -5.15 -1.47 -26.47
CA GLN A 157 -4.74 -1.66 -27.87
C GLN A 157 -4.76 -3.13 -28.27
N GLU A 158 -4.14 -4.01 -27.48
CA GLU A 158 -4.15 -5.46 -27.74
C GLU A 158 -5.58 -6.01 -27.73
N GLY A 159 -6.41 -5.60 -26.77
CA GLY A 159 -7.81 -6.02 -26.66
C GLY A 159 -8.69 -5.56 -27.82
N ILE A 160 -8.63 -4.27 -28.17
CA ILE A 160 -9.40 -3.67 -29.27
C ILE A 160 -9.01 -4.30 -30.60
N MET A 161 -7.71 -4.47 -30.85
CA MET A 161 -7.22 -5.03 -32.11
C MET A 161 -7.53 -6.53 -32.24
N THR A 162 -7.48 -7.28 -31.13
CA THR A 162 -7.92 -8.68 -31.11
C THR A 162 -9.43 -8.79 -31.35
N MET A 163 -10.22 -7.85 -30.83
CA MET A 163 -11.67 -7.81 -31.10
C MET A 163 -11.97 -7.45 -32.56
N LEU A 164 -11.30 -6.43 -33.12
CA LEU A 164 -11.43 -6.05 -34.53
C LEU A 164 -11.06 -7.20 -35.48
N ALA A 165 -10.01 -7.96 -35.15
CA ALA A 165 -9.63 -9.17 -35.89
C ALA A 165 -10.69 -10.28 -35.82
N LYS A 166 -11.43 -10.41 -34.70
CA LYS A 166 -12.52 -11.40 -34.60
C LYS A 166 -13.76 -11.00 -35.41
N PHE A 167 -13.98 -9.70 -35.60
CA PHE A 167 -15.11 -9.18 -36.36
C PHE A 167 -14.81 -9.02 -37.86
N HIS A 168 -13.65 -9.48 -38.36
CA HIS A 168 -13.22 -9.34 -39.75
C HIS A 168 -13.22 -7.89 -40.25
N LEU A 169 -13.00 -6.93 -39.34
CA LEU A 169 -13.02 -5.49 -39.63
C LEU A 169 -11.65 -4.94 -40.05
N LEU A 170 -10.60 -5.79 -40.06
CA LEU A 170 -9.25 -5.38 -40.40
C LEU A 170 -8.95 -5.64 -41.89
N PRO A 171 -8.40 -4.65 -42.61
CA PRO A 171 -8.05 -4.83 -44.01
C PRO A 171 -6.86 -5.80 -44.17
N GLU A 172 -6.90 -6.64 -45.19
CA GLU A 172 -5.72 -7.40 -45.62
C GLU A 172 -4.70 -6.44 -46.23
N LEU A 173 -3.51 -6.33 -45.61
CA LEU A 173 -2.46 -5.42 -46.04
C LEU A 173 -1.41 -6.21 -46.83
N VAL A 174 -1.33 -5.95 -48.14
CA VAL A 174 -0.27 -6.51 -48.99
C VAL A 174 0.94 -5.57 -48.93
N GLY A 175 1.97 -6.00 -48.21
CA GLY A 175 3.22 -5.25 -48.07
C GLY A 175 4.26 -5.59 -49.14
N TRP A 176 5.30 -4.75 -49.27
CA TRP A 176 6.33 -4.87 -50.31
C TRP A 176 7.26 -6.10 -50.16
N LYS A 177 7.27 -6.77 -48.99
CA LYS A 177 8.05 -8.02 -48.74
C LYS A 177 7.37 -9.03 -47.80
N VAL A 178 6.21 -8.71 -47.22
CA VAL A 178 5.49 -9.57 -46.28
C VAL A 178 4.00 -9.50 -46.60
N ASP A 179 3.42 -10.65 -46.91
CA ASP A 179 1.99 -10.82 -47.11
C ASP A 179 1.31 -10.87 -45.73
N TRP A 180 0.64 -9.78 -45.32
CA TRP A 180 -0.23 -9.78 -44.13
C TRP A 180 -1.62 -10.31 -44.48
N LYS A 181 -1.67 -11.50 -45.10
CA LYS A 181 -2.89 -12.21 -45.50
C LYS A 181 -3.69 -12.77 -44.31
N SER A 182 -3.12 -12.74 -43.11
CA SER A 182 -3.79 -13.19 -41.89
C SER A 182 -4.16 -11.97 -41.06
N GLU A 183 -5.46 -11.76 -40.84
CA GLU A 183 -6.00 -10.67 -40.01
C GLU A 183 -5.35 -10.60 -38.62
N LYS A 184 -4.99 -11.76 -38.05
CA LYS A 184 -4.29 -11.86 -36.78
C LYS A 184 -2.90 -11.22 -36.83
N LYS A 185 -2.14 -11.47 -37.89
CA LYS A 185 -0.82 -10.84 -38.08
C LYS A 185 -0.98 -9.35 -38.29
N THR A 186 -1.95 -8.94 -39.10
CA THR A 186 -2.24 -7.51 -39.33
C THR A 186 -2.55 -6.77 -38.03
N ALA A 187 -3.38 -7.36 -37.16
CA ALA A 187 -3.69 -6.83 -35.84
C ALA A 187 -2.43 -6.68 -34.98
N GLU A 188 -1.59 -7.71 -34.93
CA GLU A 188 -0.33 -7.70 -34.17
C GLU A 188 0.64 -6.62 -34.67
N GLY A 189 0.79 -6.49 -36.00
CA GLY A 189 1.62 -5.45 -36.61
C GLY A 189 1.13 -4.03 -36.31
N ALA A 190 -0.18 -3.81 -36.40
CA ALA A 190 -0.80 -2.53 -36.07
C ALA A 190 -0.66 -2.17 -34.59
N VAL A 191 -0.82 -3.12 -33.67
CA VAL A 191 -0.54 -2.91 -32.23
C VAL A 191 0.92 -2.50 -32.04
N ASN A 192 1.88 -3.23 -32.62
CA ASN A 192 3.30 -2.92 -32.49
C ASN A 192 3.63 -1.51 -32.99
N PHE A 193 3.02 -1.08 -34.10
CA PHE A 193 3.19 0.28 -34.62
C PHE A 193 2.58 1.35 -33.71
N LEU A 194 1.36 1.13 -33.20
CA LEU A 194 0.69 2.05 -32.27
C LEU A 194 1.47 2.20 -30.96
N VAL A 195 2.05 1.12 -30.44
CA VAL A 195 2.93 1.14 -29.27
C VAL A 195 4.16 2.02 -29.52
N CYS A 196 4.76 1.98 -30.71
CA CYS A 196 5.89 2.86 -31.02
C CYS A 196 5.52 4.36 -30.95
N LEU A 197 4.36 4.75 -31.49
CA LEU A 197 3.87 6.13 -31.42
C LEU A 197 3.52 6.54 -30.00
N GLU A 198 2.88 5.65 -29.25
CA GLU A 198 2.53 5.85 -27.86
C GLU A 198 3.77 6.06 -26.99
N MET A 199 4.82 5.24 -27.18
CA MET A 199 6.09 5.38 -26.44
C MET A 199 6.76 6.72 -26.69
N LEU A 200 6.61 7.31 -27.89
CA LEU A 200 7.11 8.66 -28.18
C LEU A 200 6.36 9.73 -27.36
N LEU A 201 5.03 9.64 -27.29
CA LEU A 201 4.22 10.57 -26.49
C LEU A 201 4.55 10.44 -25.00
N PHE A 202 4.71 9.21 -24.51
CA PHE A 202 5.10 8.98 -23.12
C PHE A 202 6.52 9.39 -22.81
N ALA A 203 7.46 9.31 -23.76
CA ALA A 203 8.80 9.85 -23.56
C ALA A 203 8.73 11.36 -23.31
N GLN A 204 7.90 12.08 -24.05
CA GLN A 204 7.70 13.50 -23.83
C GLN A 204 6.98 13.80 -22.50
N TRP A 205 5.96 13.02 -22.15
CA TRP A 205 5.28 13.16 -20.85
C TRP A 205 6.20 12.81 -19.68
N HIS A 206 7.05 11.80 -19.80
CA HIS A 206 8.00 11.40 -18.78
C HIS A 206 8.97 12.55 -18.46
N ARG A 207 9.42 13.31 -19.47
CA ARG A 207 10.23 14.53 -19.24
C ARG A 207 9.49 15.60 -18.43
N TYR A 208 8.18 15.74 -18.65
CA TYR A 208 7.35 16.68 -17.87
C TYR A 208 7.07 16.18 -16.45
N ALA A 209 6.81 14.89 -16.29
CA ALA A 209 6.49 14.27 -15.01
C ALA A 209 7.73 14.11 -14.10
N TYR A 210 8.90 13.85 -14.69
CA TYR A 210 10.18 13.68 -14.02
C TYR A 210 11.19 14.74 -14.51
N PRO A 211 10.98 16.03 -14.16
CA PRO A 211 11.98 17.06 -14.44
C PRO A 211 13.24 16.79 -13.62
N TRP A 212 14.40 17.17 -14.14
CA TRP A 212 15.64 17.20 -13.37
C TRP A 212 15.57 18.35 -12.37
N ASP A 213 15.65 18.05 -11.08
CA ASP A 213 15.63 19.02 -9.98
C ASP A 213 16.93 18.91 -9.18
N PRO A 214 17.79 19.95 -9.14
CA PRO A 214 19.01 19.95 -8.34
C PRO A 214 18.72 19.94 -6.83
N ASP A 215 17.53 20.37 -6.40
CA ASP A 215 17.14 20.35 -4.99
C ASP A 215 16.65 18.95 -4.53
N GLU A 216 16.27 18.04 -5.45
CA GLU A 216 16.00 16.62 -5.11
C GLU A 216 17.24 15.96 -4.48
N GLU A 217 18.45 16.34 -4.92
CA GLU A 217 19.72 15.82 -4.40
C GLU A 217 19.98 16.27 -2.94
N LYS A 218 19.61 17.52 -2.59
CA LYS A 218 19.72 18.03 -1.21
C LYS A 218 18.91 17.20 -0.23
N TRP A 219 17.70 16.77 -0.60
CA TRP A 219 16.86 15.92 0.25
C TRP A 219 17.43 14.51 0.46
N ALA A 220 18.24 14.01 -0.47
CA ALA A 220 18.94 12.74 -0.28
C ALA A 220 20.08 12.85 0.75
N HIS A 221 20.68 14.05 0.87
CA HIS A 221 21.81 14.35 1.77
C HIS A 221 21.38 14.89 3.15
N ASP A 222 20.24 15.57 3.28
CA ASP A 222 19.58 15.95 4.56
C ASP A 222 18.97 14.74 5.30
N TRP A 223 19.52 13.55 5.05
CA TRP A 223 19.27 12.38 5.86
C TRP A 223 20.08 12.50 7.15
N GLU A 224 19.51 13.19 8.15
CA GLU A 224 19.96 12.96 9.51
C GLU A 224 19.58 11.52 9.90
N PRO A 225 20.54 10.70 10.34
CA PRO A 225 20.24 9.40 10.90
C PRO A 225 19.53 9.63 12.22
N VAL A 226 18.20 9.74 12.20
CA VAL A 226 17.42 9.57 13.43
C VAL A 226 17.87 8.23 14.01
N ALA A 227 18.46 8.25 15.20
CA ALA A 227 19.28 7.18 15.77
C ALA A 227 18.49 5.88 15.99
N VAL A 228 18.12 5.15 14.93
CA VAL A 228 17.14 4.06 15.02
C VAL A 228 17.43 3.01 13.95
N HIS A 229 17.92 1.85 14.39
CA HIS A 229 18.21 0.63 13.63
C HIS A 229 19.17 0.80 12.44
N ARG A 230 20.48 0.57 12.67
CA ARG A 230 21.44 0.34 11.59
C ARG A 230 21.57 -1.17 11.33
N PRO A 231 21.36 -1.66 10.09
CA PRO A 231 21.61 -3.05 9.78
C PRO A 231 23.09 -3.38 10.01
N LYS A 232 23.36 -4.58 10.55
CA LYS A 232 24.72 -5.04 10.85
C LYS A 232 25.57 -5.16 9.58
N LEU A 233 24.94 -5.51 8.46
CA LEU A 233 25.61 -5.73 7.18
C LEU A 233 25.69 -4.44 6.35
N PRO A 234 26.88 -4.10 5.80
CA PRO A 234 27.06 -2.88 5.00
C PRO A 234 26.26 -2.89 3.69
N CYS A 235 26.01 -4.07 3.09
CA CYS A 235 25.21 -4.20 1.87
C CYS A 235 23.72 -3.81 2.04
N LEU A 236 23.22 -3.73 3.28
CA LEU A 236 21.84 -3.33 3.60
C LEU A 236 21.70 -1.82 3.85
N ARG A 237 22.76 -1.02 3.60
CA ARG A 237 22.78 0.42 3.95
C ARG A 237 22.21 1.35 2.89
N CYS A 238 21.90 0.88 1.69
CA CYS A 238 21.34 1.69 0.61
C CYS A 238 20.35 0.91 -0.29
N GLY A 239 19.57 1.65 -1.09
CA GLY A 239 18.69 1.11 -2.13
C GLY A 239 17.59 0.16 -1.65
N PHE A 240 17.28 -0.82 -2.51
CA PHE A 240 16.26 -1.84 -2.26
C PHE A 240 16.54 -2.74 -1.05
N PRO A 241 17.78 -3.22 -0.80
CA PRO A 241 18.06 -4.03 0.38
C PRO A 241 17.80 -3.30 1.70
N LYS A 242 18.07 -1.98 1.77
CA LYS A 242 17.70 -1.15 2.93
C LYS A 242 16.19 -1.04 3.10
N MET A 243 15.45 -0.85 2.00
CA MET A 243 14.00 -0.78 2.05
C MET A 243 13.42 -2.10 2.59
N LEU A 244 13.93 -3.25 2.13
CA LEU A 244 13.54 -4.56 2.63
C LEU A 244 13.85 -4.72 4.12
N ASP A 245 15.06 -4.39 4.56
CA ASP A 245 15.46 -4.43 5.97
C ASP A 245 14.55 -3.54 6.84
N ASP A 246 14.26 -2.32 6.38
CA ASP A 246 13.33 -1.42 7.07
C ASP A 246 11.92 -2.01 7.18
N VAL A 247 11.38 -2.59 6.09
CA VAL A 247 10.05 -3.22 6.07
C VAL A 247 9.99 -4.45 6.98
N LEU A 248 11.00 -5.31 6.90
CA LEU A 248 11.12 -6.49 7.76
C LEU A 248 11.25 -6.10 9.23
N TYR A 249 12.05 -5.07 9.54
CA TYR A 249 12.13 -4.54 10.90
C TYR A 249 10.79 -4.01 11.40
N LEU A 250 10.09 -3.21 10.59
CA LEU A 250 8.78 -2.66 10.98
C LEU A 250 7.78 -3.79 11.26
N THR A 251 7.75 -4.80 10.39
CA THR A 251 6.85 -5.95 10.50
C THR A 251 7.21 -6.82 11.72
N CYS A 252 8.47 -7.23 11.83
CA CYS A 252 8.91 -8.18 12.85
C CYS A 252 9.00 -7.55 14.24
N ASN A 253 9.35 -6.27 14.33
CA ASN A 253 9.62 -5.62 15.60
C ASN A 253 8.48 -4.71 16.08
N ARG A 254 7.94 -3.81 15.26
CA ARG A 254 6.85 -2.91 15.70
C ARG A 254 5.50 -3.62 15.64
N VAL A 255 5.09 -4.09 14.46
CA VAL A 255 3.75 -4.68 14.26
C VAL A 255 3.51 -5.88 15.17
N ASN A 256 4.47 -6.82 15.23
CA ASN A 256 4.33 -7.99 16.10
C ASN A 256 4.23 -7.60 17.60
N ARG A 257 4.90 -6.53 18.03
CA ARG A 257 4.82 -6.07 19.43
C ARG A 257 3.55 -5.31 19.73
N GLN A 258 3.02 -4.55 18.79
CA GLN A 258 1.67 -3.97 18.89
C GLN A 258 0.62 -5.07 19.04
N HIS A 259 0.71 -6.15 18.26
CA HIS A 259 -0.17 -7.32 18.41
C HIS A 259 0.01 -8.01 19.77
N LYS A 260 1.24 -8.08 20.30
CA LYS A 260 1.48 -8.57 21.67
C LYS A 260 0.81 -7.65 22.69
N CYS A 261 0.88 -6.33 22.51
CA CYS A 261 0.23 -5.36 23.40
C CYS A 261 -1.28 -5.55 23.42
N VAL A 262 -1.91 -5.65 22.25
CA VAL A 262 -3.34 -5.95 22.11
C VAL A 262 -3.71 -7.24 22.84
N LYS A 263 -2.90 -8.30 22.72
CA LYS A 263 -3.12 -9.58 23.42
C LYS A 263 -2.97 -9.45 24.93
N LEU A 264 -1.97 -8.70 25.41
CA LEU A 264 -1.79 -8.44 26.84
C LEU A 264 -2.94 -7.62 27.40
N LEU A 265 -3.36 -6.55 26.72
CA LEU A 265 -4.52 -5.76 27.11
C LEU A 265 -5.78 -6.62 27.16
N ALA A 266 -6.03 -7.44 26.13
CA ALA A 266 -7.17 -8.36 26.13
C ALA A 266 -7.10 -9.44 27.24
N LYS A 267 -5.90 -9.71 27.78
CA LYS A 267 -5.69 -10.59 28.94
C LYS A 267 -5.99 -9.83 30.24
N VAL A 268 -5.44 -8.62 30.41
CA VAL A 268 -5.69 -7.73 31.56
C VAL A 268 -7.19 -7.46 31.71
N LYS A 269 -7.88 -7.16 30.62
CA LYS A 269 -9.33 -6.96 30.63
C LYS A 269 -10.11 -8.18 31.14
N ARG A 270 -9.64 -9.39 30.82
CA ARG A 270 -10.30 -10.64 31.21
C ARG A 270 -10.03 -11.01 32.66
N ASP A 271 -8.86 -10.66 33.17
CA ASP A 271 -8.43 -10.99 34.52
C ASP A 271 -7.79 -9.76 35.19
N PRO A 272 -8.61 -8.84 35.73
CA PRO A 272 -8.12 -7.61 36.36
C PRO A 272 -7.36 -7.88 37.68
N ALA A 273 -7.59 -9.01 38.33
CA ALA A 273 -6.91 -9.39 39.56
C ALA A 273 -5.47 -9.89 39.32
N ALA A 274 -5.11 -10.21 38.07
CA ALA A 274 -3.75 -10.60 37.67
C ALA A 274 -2.83 -9.41 37.35
N HIS A 275 -3.15 -8.20 37.82
CA HIS A 275 -2.29 -7.02 37.69
C HIS A 275 -1.08 -7.12 38.63
N ASP A 276 -0.09 -7.92 38.24
CA ASP A 276 1.22 -8.00 38.87
C ASP A 276 2.18 -6.94 38.30
N VAL A 277 3.21 -6.58 39.06
CA VAL A 277 4.29 -5.64 38.69
C VAL A 277 4.97 -6.07 37.37
N GLY A 278 5.00 -7.37 37.08
CA GLY A 278 5.47 -7.91 35.81
C GLY A 278 4.65 -7.45 34.60
N THR A 279 3.33 -7.37 34.73
CA THR A 279 2.40 -6.96 33.66
C THR A 279 2.56 -5.48 33.34
N GLU A 280 2.70 -4.63 34.35
CA GLU A 280 2.93 -3.18 34.16
C GLU A 280 4.28 -2.93 33.46
N SER A 281 5.35 -3.64 33.85
CA SER A 281 6.65 -3.57 33.18
C SER A 281 6.57 -4.00 31.71
N GLU A 282 5.79 -5.05 31.41
CA GLU A 282 5.57 -5.49 30.03
C GLU A 282 4.74 -4.47 29.23
N LEU A 283 3.70 -3.90 29.81
CA LEU A 283 2.90 -2.84 29.19
C LEU A 283 3.76 -1.62 28.88
N ARG A 284 4.61 -1.18 29.80
CA ARG A 284 5.55 -0.07 29.57
C ARG A 284 6.49 -0.35 28.40
N LYS A 285 7.07 -1.55 28.38
CA LYS A 285 7.96 -1.97 27.28
C LYS A 285 7.21 -1.97 25.96
N LEU A 286 5.96 -2.45 25.92
CA LEU A 286 5.15 -2.52 24.71
C LEU A 286 4.66 -1.15 24.26
N PHE A 287 4.36 -0.25 25.19
CA PHE A 287 4.02 1.15 24.92
C PHE A 287 5.17 1.86 24.19
N GLY A 288 6.42 1.59 24.57
CA GLY A 288 7.61 2.08 23.86
C GLY A 288 7.75 1.63 22.39
N TYR A 289 6.92 0.68 21.91
CA TYR A 289 6.89 0.29 20.50
C TYR A 289 5.76 0.96 19.71
N PHE A 290 4.93 1.78 20.36
CA PHE A 290 3.98 2.63 19.65
C PHE A 290 4.71 3.71 18.84
N ASP A 291 3.96 4.28 17.91
CA ASP A 291 4.37 5.45 17.16
C ASP A 291 4.24 6.65 18.10
N LEU A 292 5.28 6.83 18.92
CA LEU A 292 5.40 7.95 19.84
C LEU A 292 5.85 9.21 19.10
N ASN A 293 5.35 10.36 19.55
CA ASN A 293 5.85 11.67 19.14
C ASN A 293 7.24 11.94 19.76
N ASP A 294 7.80 13.13 19.51
CA ASP A 294 9.11 13.51 20.06
C ASP A 294 9.09 13.69 21.61
N GLU A 295 7.89 13.66 22.21
CA GLU A 295 7.63 13.82 23.65
C GLU A 295 7.28 12.47 24.34
N GLU A 296 7.50 11.33 23.66
CA GLU A 296 7.20 9.96 24.14
C GLU A 296 5.70 9.64 24.34
N GLU A 297 4.82 10.42 23.73
CA GLU A 297 3.37 10.24 23.82
C GLU A 297 2.83 9.47 22.62
N ALA A 298 1.85 8.60 22.87
CA ALA A 298 1.27 7.77 21.82
C ALA A 298 0.16 8.50 21.07
N SER A 299 0.15 8.34 19.75
CA SER A 299 -0.90 8.90 18.89
C SER A 299 -2.28 8.34 19.22
N VAL A 300 -3.25 9.25 19.36
CA VAL A 300 -4.68 8.96 19.60
C VAL A 300 -5.23 7.96 18.58
N ALA A 301 -4.89 8.11 17.30
CA ALA A 301 -5.33 7.24 16.22
C ALA A 301 -4.96 5.77 16.47
N GLN A 302 -3.71 5.56 16.88
CA GLN A 302 -3.18 4.23 17.11
C GLN A 302 -3.77 3.62 18.38
N LEU A 303 -3.91 4.41 19.45
CA LEU A 303 -4.54 3.97 20.69
C LEU A 303 -6.01 3.59 20.51
N ARG A 304 -6.79 4.39 19.75
CA ARG A 304 -8.18 4.07 19.42
C ARG A 304 -8.28 2.69 18.76
N PHE A 305 -7.41 2.42 17.79
CA PHE A 305 -7.36 1.12 17.12
C PHE A 305 -7.01 -0.02 18.08
N ILE A 306 -6.04 0.19 18.97
CA ILE A 306 -5.61 -0.81 19.96
C ILE A 306 -6.70 -1.09 20.98
N LEU A 307 -7.39 -0.08 21.50
CA LEU A 307 -8.51 -0.24 22.44
C LEU A 307 -9.68 -0.99 21.80
N TYR A 308 -9.98 -0.68 20.54
CA TYR A 308 -10.99 -1.43 19.78
C TYR A 308 -10.57 -2.90 19.59
N LYS A 309 -9.32 -3.16 19.18
CA LYS A 309 -8.81 -4.53 18.93
C LYS A 309 -8.62 -5.37 20.19
N SER A 310 -8.23 -4.75 21.31
CA SER A 310 -8.10 -5.41 22.61
C SER A 310 -9.46 -5.66 23.27
N GLY A 311 -10.52 -5.04 22.74
CA GLY A 311 -11.89 -5.19 23.18
C GLY A 311 -12.28 -4.22 24.29
N PHE A 312 -11.39 -3.32 24.73
CA PHE A 312 -11.72 -2.25 25.68
C PHE A 312 -12.80 -1.30 25.13
N ALA A 313 -12.84 -1.10 23.81
CA ALA A 313 -13.89 -0.33 23.14
C ALA A 313 -14.74 -1.22 22.21
N ARG A 314 -16.04 -0.96 22.13
CA ARG A 314 -16.99 -1.70 21.27
C ARG A 314 -16.99 -1.20 19.83
N SER A 315 -16.67 0.08 19.61
CA SER A 315 -16.59 0.73 18.30
C SER A 315 -15.40 1.70 18.25
N MET A 316 -15.06 2.19 17.06
CA MET A 316 -14.02 3.23 16.91
C MET A 316 -14.45 4.59 17.48
N GLU A 317 -15.76 4.84 17.59
CA GLU A 317 -16.33 6.03 18.23
C GLU A 317 -16.22 5.94 19.75
N ASP A 318 -16.57 4.78 20.32
CA ASP A 318 -16.38 4.48 21.75
C ASP A 318 -14.90 4.57 22.14
N ALA A 319 -14.01 4.04 21.30
CA ALA A 319 -12.57 4.20 21.49
C ALA A 319 -12.12 5.67 21.46
N ALA A 320 -12.75 6.50 20.62
CA ALA A 320 -12.46 7.93 20.55
C ALA A 320 -12.86 8.64 21.85
N GLN A 321 -14.05 8.33 22.36
CA GLN A 321 -14.55 8.90 23.62
C GLN A 321 -13.69 8.48 24.79
N LYS A 322 -13.29 7.21 24.87
CA LYS A 322 -12.40 6.72 25.92
C LYS A 322 -11.04 7.40 25.89
N VAL A 323 -10.45 7.57 24.71
CA VAL A 323 -9.18 8.28 24.56
C VAL A 323 -9.33 9.76 24.92
N ALA A 324 -10.37 10.43 24.43
CA ALA A 324 -10.62 11.84 24.75
C ALA A 324 -10.92 12.08 26.24
N ALA A 325 -11.50 11.11 26.95
CA ALA A 325 -11.71 11.18 28.39
C ALA A 325 -10.43 10.92 29.20
N ALA A 326 -9.45 10.22 28.61
CA ALA A 326 -8.17 9.93 29.23
C ALA A 326 -7.13 11.05 29.04
N ASP A 327 -7.27 11.83 27.96
CA ASP A 327 -6.44 13.00 27.61
C ASP A 327 -6.84 14.19 28.50
N ILE A 328 -6.08 14.43 29.59
CA ILE A 328 -6.41 15.45 30.59
C ILE A 328 -5.94 16.83 30.14
N ASP A 329 -4.76 16.89 29.55
CA ASP A 329 -4.15 18.13 29.10
C ASP A 329 -4.67 18.59 27.73
N SER A 330 -5.51 17.77 27.09
CA SER A 330 -6.12 18.02 25.78
C SER A 330 -5.07 18.28 24.71
N ASN A 331 -3.91 17.64 24.82
CA ASN A 331 -2.79 17.83 23.92
C ASN A 331 -2.92 16.99 22.64
N GLY A 332 -3.94 16.12 22.55
CA GLY A 332 -4.22 15.29 21.38
C GLY A 332 -3.28 14.10 21.22
N SER A 333 -2.53 13.78 22.27
CA SER A 333 -1.71 12.58 22.45
C SER A 333 -2.00 12.00 23.85
N LEU A 334 -1.44 10.84 24.16
CA LEU A 334 -1.60 10.23 25.48
C LEU A 334 -0.24 9.82 26.03
N SER A 335 0.09 10.35 27.21
CA SER A 335 1.25 9.91 27.97
C SER A 335 1.05 8.48 28.49
N TYR A 336 2.14 7.81 28.86
CA TYR A 336 2.06 6.47 29.44
C TYR A 336 1.27 6.43 30.76
N GLN A 337 1.36 7.50 31.55
CA GLN A 337 0.65 7.60 32.83
C GLN A 337 -0.86 7.73 32.62
N GLU A 338 -1.30 8.60 31.71
CA GLU A 338 -2.73 8.71 31.36
C GLU A 338 -3.27 7.40 30.77
N PHE A 339 -2.47 6.74 29.93
CA PHE A 339 -2.83 5.45 29.36
C PHE A 339 -3.05 4.38 30.44
N LEU A 340 -2.17 4.25 31.44
CA LEU A 340 -2.37 3.29 32.53
C LEU A 340 -3.52 3.69 33.44
N ASP A 341 -3.47 4.90 33.99
CA ASP A 341 -4.36 5.31 35.09
C ASP A 341 -5.80 5.47 34.61
N ARG A 342 -6.02 5.98 33.40
CA ARG A 342 -7.36 6.33 32.91
C ARG A 342 -7.97 5.31 31.96
N LEU A 343 -7.17 4.57 31.18
CA LEU A 343 -7.72 3.58 30.26
C LEU A 343 -7.71 2.17 30.83
N ILE A 344 -6.69 1.81 31.61
CA ILE A 344 -6.53 0.44 32.10
C ILE A 344 -7.09 0.31 33.52
N LEU A 345 -6.75 1.23 34.42
CA LEU A 345 -7.16 1.14 35.82
C LEU A 345 -8.58 1.64 36.10
N HIS A 346 -9.07 2.63 35.33
CA HIS A 346 -10.40 3.24 35.55
C HIS A 346 -11.57 2.52 34.83
N ASP A 347 -11.30 1.55 33.94
CA ASP A 347 -12.36 0.69 33.34
C ASP A 347 -12.80 -0.43 34.33
N HIS A 348 -12.27 -0.41 35.56
CA HIS A 348 -12.55 -1.26 36.71
C HIS A 348 -12.96 -0.40 37.90
#